data_AF-A0A1F7MQ16-F1
#
_entry.id   AF-A0A1F7MQ16-F1
#
_cell.length_a   1.000
_cell.length_b   1.000
_cell.length_c   1.000
_cell.angle_alpha   90.00
_cell.angle_beta   90.00
_cell.angle_gamma   90.00
#
_symmetry.space_group_name_H-M   'P 1'
#
loop_
_entity.id
_entity.type
_entity.pdbx_description
1 polymer ?
#
loop_
_entity_poly.entity_id
_entity_poly.type
_entity_poly.pdbx_seq_one_letter_code
_entity_poly.pdbx_strand_id
1 'polypeptide(L)' 'MIMDAVHGLRPDQVFVLRAPFEPVPLYTVLGKRGFVHWAESRAADDWTIWFWREGESRTGRLGRSGSGLSN' A
#
# COMPACT_ATOMS: atom_id res chain seq x y z
N MET A 1 11.77 -10.97 -6.50
CA MET A 1 10.72 -10.62 -7.49
C MET A 1 9.89 -9.46 -6.96
N ILE A 2 9.19 -8.68 -7.81
CA ILE A 2 8.37 -7.53 -7.36
C ILE A 2 7.33 -7.96 -6.31
N MET A 3 6.72 -9.14 -6.48
CA MET A 3 5.69 -9.64 -5.56
C MET A 3 6.25 -10.01 -4.17
N ASP A 4 7.48 -10.51 -4.09
CA ASP A 4 8.17 -10.78 -2.82
C ASP A 4 8.38 -9.49 -2.02
N ALA A 5 8.86 -8.45 -2.71
CA ALA A 5 9.07 -7.15 -2.08
C ALA A 5 7.76 -6.57 -1.54
N VAL A 6 6.67 -6.72 -2.29
CA VAL A 6 5.32 -6.28 -1.87
C VAL A 6 4.78 -7.11 -0.70
N HIS A 7 5.02 -8.42 -0.67
CA HIS A 7 4.58 -9.29 0.42
C HIS A 7 5.29 -8.99 1.74
N GLY A 8 6.54 -8.54 1.69
CA GLY A 8 7.31 -8.17 2.88
C GLY A 8 6.99 -6.79 3.48
N LEU A 9 6.11 -6.00 2.88
CA LEU A 9 5.80 -4.65 3.36
C LEU A 9 4.95 -4.68 4.64
N ARG A 10 5.37 -3.92 5.64
CA ARG A 10 4.53 -3.57 6.79
C ARG A 10 3.40 -2.62 6.36
N PRO A 11 2.28 -2.55 7.11
CA PRO A 11 1.14 -1.71 6.75
C PRO A 11 1.45 -0.21 6.59
N ASP A 12 2.47 0.29 7.28
CA ASP A 12 2.95 1.67 7.27
C ASP A 12 4.04 1.94 6.22
N GLN A 13 4.46 0.91 5.47
CA GLN A 13 5.53 1.04 4.49
C GLN A 13 4.99 1.32 3.08
N VAL A 14 5.76 2.14 2.37
CA VAL A 14 5.53 2.49 0.97
C VAL A 14 6.49 1.68 0.10
N PHE A 15 5.97 1.09 -0.97
CA PHE A 15 6.80 0.49 -2.02
C PHE A 15 6.99 1.48 -3.17
N VAL A 16 8.24 1.72 -3.54
CA VAL A 16 8.59 2.63 -4.62
C VAL A 16 9.17 1.83 -5.78
N LEU A 17 8.55 1.97 -6.96
CA LEU A 17 9.00 1.34 -8.20
C LEU A 17 9.52 2.41 -9.16
N ARG A 18 10.73 2.18 -9.69
CA ARG A 18 11.27 2.93 -10.83
C ARG A 18 11.19 2.05 -12.07
N ALA A 19 10.64 2.60 -13.16
CA ALA A 19 10.41 1.85 -14.39
C ALA A 19 10.60 2.74 -15.63
N PRO A 20 10.97 2.15 -16.79
CA PRO A 20 11.13 2.89 -18.04
C PRO A 20 9.80 3.16 -18.77
N PHE A 21 8.67 2.82 -18.18
CA PHE A 21 7.34 3.09 -18.72
C PHE A 21 6.31 2.98 -17.59
N GLU A 22 5.11 3.50 -17.84
CA GLU A 22 4.02 3.43 -16.89
C GLU A 22 3.54 1.98 -16.67
N PRO A 23 3.59 1.46 -15.44
CA PRO A 23 3.27 0.06 -15.16
C PRO A 23 1.77 -0.15 -14.95
N VAL A 24 0.95 0.23 -15.92
CA VAL A 24 -0.53 0.17 -15.84
C VAL A 24 -1.05 -1.20 -15.36
N PRO A 25 -0.54 -2.37 -15.83
CA PRO A 25 -1.00 -3.66 -15.32
C PRO A 25 -0.76 -3.86 -13.82
N LEU A 26 0.31 -3.26 -13.28
CA LEU A 26 0.68 -3.40 -11.87
C LEU A 26 -0.27 -2.65 -10.95
N TYR A 27 -0.84 -1.52 -11.41
CA TYR A 27 -1.87 -0.79 -10.68
C TYR A 27 -3.07 -1.66 -10.36
N THR A 28 -3.54 -2.43 -11.35
CA THR A 28 -4.66 -3.37 -11.14
C THR A 28 -4.28 -4.51 -10.20
N VAL A 29 -3.08 -5.08 -10.35
CA VAL A 29 -2.61 -6.20 -9.52
C VAL A 29 -2.47 -5.79 -8.05
N LEU A 30 -1.87 -4.62 -7.78
CA LEU A 30 -1.67 -4.13 -6.42
C LEU A 30 -2.95 -3.50 -5.84
N GLY A 31 -3.80 -2.92 -6.69
CA GLY A 31 -5.14 -2.46 -6.32
C GLY A 31 -6.03 -3.58 -5.75
N LYS A 32 -6.04 -4.76 -6.41
CA LYS A 32 -6.73 -5.96 -5.88
C LYS A 32 -6.19 -6.44 -4.53
N ARG A 33 -5.02 -5.97 -4.11
CA ARG A 33 -4.36 -6.31 -2.84
C ARG A 33 -4.50 -5.19 -1.80
N GLY A 34 -5.31 -4.18 -2.06
CA GLY A 34 -5.59 -3.07 -1.13
C GLY A 34 -4.52 -1.98 -1.13
N PHE A 35 -3.71 -1.89 -2.20
CA PHE A 35 -2.80 -0.77 -2.39
C PHE A 35 -3.45 0.29 -3.27
N VAL A 36 -3.24 1.54 -2.90
CA VAL A 36 -3.42 2.69 -3.78
C VAL A 36 -2.05 3.12 -4.31
N HIS A 37 -2.04 4.00 -5.32
CA HIS A 37 -0.79 4.45 -5.92
C HIS A 37 -0.83 5.91 -6.34
N TRP A 38 0.36 6.49 -6.46
CA TRP A 38 0.63 7.74 -7.16
C TRP A 38 1.80 7.52 -8.09
N ALA A 39 1.75 8.13 -9.28
CA ALA A 39 2.76 7.99 -10.31
C ALA A 39 3.19 9.37 -10.81
N GLU A 40 4.49 9.52 -11.00
CA GLU A 40 5.12 10.71 -11.58
C GLU A 40 6.02 10.27 -12.74
N SER A 41 5.85 10.91 -13.91
CA SER A 41 6.76 10.79 -15.04
C SER A 41 7.67 12.01 -15.09
N ARG A 42 8.99 11.77 -15.06
CA ARG A 42 10.01 12.81 -15.24
C ARG A 42 10.52 12.86 -16.69
N ALA A 43 10.43 11.74 -17.38
CA ALA A 43 10.71 11.58 -18.80
C ALA A 43 9.91 10.41 -19.38
N ALA A 44 9.96 10.22 -20.71
CA ALA A 44 9.29 9.12 -21.38
C ALA A 44 9.70 7.74 -20.81
N ASP A 45 10.96 7.63 -20.36
CA ASP A 45 11.61 6.44 -19.83
C ASP A 45 11.99 6.55 -18.34
N ASP A 46 11.43 7.50 -17.59
CA ASP A 46 11.67 7.62 -16.14
C ASP A 46 10.35 7.86 -15.39
N TRP A 47 9.79 6.76 -14.90
CA TRP A 47 8.61 6.73 -14.06
C TRP A 47 8.97 6.36 -12.63
N THR A 48 8.43 7.10 -11.68
CA THR A 48 8.44 6.75 -10.26
C THR A 48 7.02 6.54 -9.78
N ILE A 49 6.77 5.39 -9.15
CA ILE A 49 5.45 5.00 -8.65
C ILE A 49 5.58 4.65 -7.18
N TRP A 50 4.71 5.24 -6.37
CA TRP A 50 4.57 4.95 -4.95
C TRP A 50 3.30 4.14 -4.74
N PHE A 51 3.41 3.02 -4.03
CA PHE A 51 2.29 2.19 -3.60
C PHE A 51 2.22 2.15 -2.08
N TRP A 52 1.04 2.40 -1.51
CA TRP A 52 0.79 2.30 -0.07
C TRP A 52 -0.61 1.75 0.20
N ARG A 53 -0.86 1.31 1.42
CA ARG A 53 -2.21 0.91 1.85
C ARG A 53 -2.94 2.15 2.35
N GLU A 54 -4.12 2.44 1.82
CA GLU A 54 -5.00 3.47 2.36
C GLU A 54 -5.55 2.99 3.71
N GLY A 55 -4.75 3.18 4.76
CA GLY A 55 -5.07 2.98 6.16
C GLY A 55 -5.93 1.77 6.56
N GLU A 56 -5.29 0.78 7.16
CA GLU A 56 -5.80 0.18 8.42
C GLU A 56 -5.71 1.19 9.59
N SER A 57 -5.97 2.47 9.34
CA SER A 57 -5.63 3.58 10.24
C SER A 57 -6.89 4.21 10.84
N ARG A 58 -7.64 3.44 11.67
CA ARG A 58 -8.28 3.90 12.94
C ARG A 58 -9.25 2.92 13.62
N THR A 59 -9.68 1.84 13.00
CA THR A 59 -10.72 0.94 13.58
C THR A 59 -10.19 -0.12 14.57
N GLY A 60 -8.90 -0.10 14.94
CA GLY A 60 -8.35 -1.06 15.93
C GLY A 60 -8.27 -0.59 17.38
N ARG A 61 -8.40 0.73 17.64
CA ARG A 61 -8.08 1.31 18.97
C ARG A 61 -9.30 1.77 19.79
N LEU A 62 -10.50 1.72 19.22
CA LEU A 62 -11.77 2.14 19.85
C LEU A 62 -12.68 0.95 20.22
N GLY A 63 -12.11 -0.22 20.54
CA GLY A 63 -12.87 -1.44 20.85
C GLY A 63 -12.56 -2.12 22.19
N ARG A 64 -11.75 -1.52 23.07
CA ARG A 64 -11.47 -2.09 24.40
C ARG A 64 -11.48 -1.01 25.47
N SER A 65 -12.67 -0.57 25.86
CA SER A 65 -12.93 0.04 27.16
C SER A 65 -14.37 -0.25 27.55
N GLY A 66 -14.56 -1.07 28.59
CA GLY A 66 -15.90 -1.46 29.06
C GLY A 66 -15.98 -2.88 29.60
N SER A 67 -14.99 -3.28 30.39
CA SER A 67 -15.09 -4.11 31.59
C SER A 67 -16.36 -4.97 31.74
N GLY A 68 -16.18 -6.28 31.56
CA GLY A 68 -16.97 -7.23 32.33
C GLY A 68 -16.62 -7.08 33.80
N LEU A 69 -17.60 -6.67 34.60
CA LEU A 69 -17.65 -6.98 36.02
C LEU A 69 -18.94 -7.74 36.25
N SER A 70 -18.78 -9.06 36.36
CA SER A 70 -19.65 -9.89 37.18
C SER A 70 -19.60 -9.35 38.61
N ASN A 71 -20.75 -8.99 39.17
CA ASN A 71 -21.34 -9.63 40.34
C ASN A 71 -22.58 -8.85 40.78
#